data_AF-A0A317KWM6-F1
#
_entry.id   AF-A0A317KWM6-F1
#
_cell.length_a   1.000
_cell.length_b   1.000
_cell.length_c   1.000
_cell.angle_alpha   90.00
_cell.angle_beta   90.00
_cell.angle_gamma   90.00
#
_symmetry.space_group_name_H-M   'P 1'
#
loop_
_entity.id
_entity.type
_entity.pdbx_description
1 polymer ?
#
loop_
_entity_poly.entity_id
_entity_poly.type
_entity_poly.pdbx_seq_one_letter_code
_entity_poly.pdbx_strand_id
1 'polypeptide(L)'
;MRNWIIKITSFNDLKNKWLLCLSVIIFATTLYIDYKDHPSYTPFAILLCYGFAIVIAGMWSIINYINHIKIHAMYRKDHDLASFVERLAMDKDEKAELLAYMEDFKADLIEQGKSSEEAAKIALHHFTMQEFEKLAKDSTIFKLPAHYYLWGYTALLAVVFIFTLILVNLWTSPVIMVVIEATSFAYAFGFATVFFMYKVIDMMIYKKL
;
A
#
# COMPACT_ATOMS: atom_id res chain seq x y z
N MET A 1 0.39 19.80 11.20
CA MET A 1 0.63 20.03 9.75
C MET A 1 1.91 19.38 9.22
N ARG A 2 3.09 19.56 9.85
CA ARG A 2 4.38 18.99 9.37
C ARG A 2 4.36 17.46 9.17
N ASN A 3 3.75 16.70 10.08
CA ASN A 3 3.67 15.24 9.98
C ASN A 3 2.75 14.74 8.86
N TRP A 4 1.75 15.52 8.45
CA TRP A 4 0.84 15.16 7.37
C TRP A 4 1.50 15.32 6.00
N ILE A 5 2.27 16.40 5.81
CA ILE A 5 3.02 16.63 4.57
C ILE A 5 4.03 15.50 4.35
N ILE A 6 4.83 15.17 5.38
CA ILE A 6 5.82 14.07 5.30
C ILE A 6 5.16 12.73 4.93
N LYS A 7 3.94 12.47 5.43
CA LYS A 7 3.20 11.23 5.19
C LYS A 7 2.54 11.17 3.81
N ILE A 8 2.22 12.31 3.21
CA ILE A 8 1.71 12.42 1.84
C ILE A 8 2.86 12.37 0.82
N THR A 9 4.05 12.86 1.20
CA THR A 9 5.25 12.89 0.36
C THR A 9 6.20 11.71 0.58
N SER A 10 5.79 10.63 1.26
CA SER A 10 6.60 9.42 1.40
C SER A 10 6.58 8.60 0.10
N PHE A 11 7.24 9.11 -0.93
CA PHE A 11 7.34 8.49 -2.27
C PHE A 11 8.04 7.11 -2.29
N ASN A 12 8.60 6.67 -1.15
CA ASN A 12 9.19 5.35 -0.96
C ASN A 12 8.16 4.23 -0.75
N ASP A 13 6.90 4.57 -0.50
CA ASP A 13 5.87 3.56 -0.25
C ASP A 13 5.40 2.86 -1.53
N LEU A 14 5.65 3.43 -2.71
CA LEU A 14 5.20 2.87 -3.99
C LEU A 14 5.94 1.56 -4.33
N LYS A 15 5.22 0.44 -4.36
CA LYS A 15 5.76 -0.88 -4.70
C LYS A 15 5.66 -1.12 -6.20
N ASN A 16 6.60 -1.90 -6.74
CA ASN A 16 6.67 -2.27 -8.16
C ASN A 16 6.61 -1.08 -9.13
N LYS A 17 7.38 -0.03 -8.84
CA LYS A 17 7.46 1.21 -9.63
C LYS A 17 7.67 0.97 -11.13
N TRP A 18 8.39 -0.11 -11.49
CA TRP A 18 8.70 -0.45 -12.88
C TRP A 18 7.46 -0.76 -13.72
N LEU A 19 6.43 -1.45 -13.18
CA LEU A 19 5.19 -1.76 -13.90
C LEU A 19 4.42 -0.49 -14.23
N LEU A 20 4.34 0.42 -13.25
CA LEU A 20 3.73 1.73 -13.43
C LEU A 20 4.49 2.55 -14.49
N CYS A 21 5.82 2.63 -14.40
CA CYS A 21 6.63 3.32 -15.40
C CYS A 21 6.44 2.73 -16.81
N LEU A 22 6.39 1.41 -16.93
CA LEU A 22 6.13 0.73 -18.20
C LEU A 22 4.78 1.15 -18.79
N SER A 23 3.73 1.14 -17.96
CA SER A 23 2.39 1.59 -18.35
C SER A 23 2.40 3.05 -18.82
N VAL A 24 3.06 3.96 -18.08
CA VAL A 24 3.17 5.38 -18.43
C VAL A 24 3.88 5.57 -19.76
N ILE A 25 4.99 4.86 -19.99
CA ILE A 25 5.77 4.95 -21.23
C ILE A 25 4.92 4.46 -22.41
N ILE A 26 4.25 3.32 -22.29
CA ILE A 26 3.38 2.80 -23.37
C ILE A 26 2.26 3.79 -23.67
N PHE A 27 1.59 4.33 -22.63
CA PHE A 27 0.53 5.30 -22.81
C PHE A 27 1.02 6.57 -23.51
N ALA A 28 2.10 7.17 -23.02
CA ALA A 28 2.63 8.42 -23.57
C ALA A 28 3.15 8.27 -25.00
N THR A 29 3.83 7.16 -25.30
CA THR A 29 4.33 6.87 -26.67
C THR A 29 3.18 6.60 -27.64
N THR A 30 2.17 5.86 -27.20
CA THR A 30 0.96 5.60 -27.99
C THR A 30 0.22 6.91 -28.26
N LEU A 31 0.07 7.77 -27.25
CA LEU A 31 -0.57 9.08 -27.38
C LEU A 31 0.20 10.01 -28.34
N TYR A 32 1.52 10.00 -28.26
CA TYR A 32 2.36 10.76 -29.18
C TYR A 32 2.19 10.30 -30.63
N ILE A 33 2.18 8.98 -30.87
CA ILE A 33 1.98 8.41 -32.20
C ILE A 33 0.58 8.74 -32.72
N ASP A 34 -0.45 8.58 -31.90
CA ASP A 34 -1.85 8.86 -32.24
C ASP A 34 -2.02 10.32 -32.70
N TYR A 35 -1.54 11.28 -31.91
CA TYR A 35 -1.63 12.70 -32.25
C TYR A 35 -0.80 13.10 -33.46
N LYS A 36 0.34 12.44 -33.70
CA LYS A 36 1.24 12.78 -34.79
C LYS A 36 0.78 12.21 -36.13
N ASP A 37 0.39 10.94 -36.14
CA ASP A 37 0.13 10.19 -37.37
C ASP A 37 -1.36 10.20 -37.74
N HIS A 38 -2.25 10.33 -36.75
CA HIS A 38 -3.71 10.27 -36.95
C HIS A 38 -4.47 11.34 -36.14
N PRO A 39 -4.27 12.64 -36.41
CA PRO A 39 -4.86 13.72 -35.61
C PRO A 39 -6.39 13.80 -35.64
N SER A 40 -7.05 13.15 -36.61
CA SER A 40 -8.50 13.25 -36.85
C SER A 40 -9.30 12.02 -36.42
N TYR A 41 -8.64 10.88 -36.15
CA TYR A 41 -9.30 9.65 -35.70
C TYR A 41 -8.29 8.71 -35.04
N THR A 42 -8.69 7.96 -34.03
CA THR A 42 -7.81 6.95 -33.40
C THR A 42 -8.03 5.58 -34.06
N PRO A 43 -7.02 4.97 -34.71
CA PRO A 43 -7.13 3.62 -35.25
C PRO A 43 -7.38 2.58 -34.17
N PHE A 44 -8.06 1.48 -34.52
CA PHE A 44 -8.33 0.38 -33.57
C PHE A 44 -7.05 -0.20 -32.94
N ALA A 45 -5.96 -0.31 -33.70
CA ALA A 45 -4.67 -0.79 -33.17
C ALA A 45 -4.12 0.13 -32.06
N ILE A 46 -4.23 1.45 -32.22
CA ILE A 46 -3.81 2.43 -31.20
C ILE A 46 -4.70 2.34 -29.97
N LEU A 47 -6.01 2.13 -30.16
CA LEU A 47 -6.95 1.89 -29.06
C LEU A 47 -6.56 0.66 -28.23
N LEU A 48 -6.12 -0.43 -28.87
CA LEU A 48 -5.61 -1.61 -28.16
C LEU A 48 -4.35 -1.30 -27.34
N CYS A 49 -3.46 -0.45 -27.83
CA CYS A 49 -2.27 -0.03 -27.09
C CYS A 49 -2.63 0.79 -25.84
N TYR A 50 -3.60 1.70 -25.92
CA TYR A 50 -4.13 2.39 -24.72
C TYR A 50 -4.73 1.40 -23.72
N GLY A 51 -5.55 0.45 -24.21
CA GLY A 51 -6.13 -0.60 -23.37
C GLY A 51 -5.05 -1.43 -22.66
N PHE A 52 -3.99 -1.80 -23.38
CA PHE A 52 -2.86 -2.53 -22.82
C PHE A 52 -2.13 -1.74 -21.73
N ALA A 53 -1.89 -0.45 -21.94
CA ALA A 53 -1.31 0.42 -20.91
C ALA A 53 -2.19 0.45 -19.65
N ILE A 54 -3.51 0.63 -19.82
CA ILE A 54 -4.47 0.66 -18.71
C ILE A 54 -4.47 -0.69 -17.95
N VAL A 55 -4.43 -1.82 -18.65
CA VAL A 55 -4.36 -3.15 -18.01
C VAL A 55 -3.10 -3.29 -17.16
N ILE A 56 -1.94 -2.85 -17.66
CA ILE A 56 -0.68 -2.87 -16.88
C ILE A 56 -0.80 -1.98 -15.64
N ALA A 57 -1.39 -0.79 -15.75
CA ALA A 57 -1.64 0.09 -14.59
C ALA A 57 -2.59 -0.57 -13.58
N GLY A 58 -3.63 -1.25 -14.05
CA GLY A 58 -4.56 -2.01 -13.21
C GLY A 58 -3.86 -3.16 -12.48
N MET A 59 -3.03 -3.93 -13.17
CA MET A 59 -2.20 -4.98 -12.56
C MET A 59 -1.25 -4.40 -11.51
N TRP A 60 -0.58 -3.29 -11.82
CA TRP A 60 0.26 -2.59 -10.86
C TRP A 60 -0.53 -2.21 -9.60
N SER A 61 -1.74 -1.65 -9.75
CA SER A 61 -2.61 -1.29 -8.63
C SER A 61 -2.95 -2.49 -7.75
N ILE A 62 -3.32 -3.63 -8.33
CA ILE A 62 -3.65 -4.85 -7.57
C ILE A 62 -2.43 -5.34 -6.78
N ILE A 63 -1.28 -5.50 -7.45
CA ILE A 63 -0.06 -6.01 -6.81
C ILE A 63 0.43 -5.03 -5.74
N ASN A 64 0.34 -3.73 -6.01
CA ASN A 64 0.71 -2.70 -5.06
C ASN A 64 -0.16 -2.77 -3.79
N TYR A 65 -1.48 -2.98 -3.93
CA TYR A 65 -2.38 -3.18 -2.79
C TYR A 65 -1.99 -4.41 -1.95
N ILE A 66 -1.83 -5.56 -2.60
CA ILE A 66 -1.47 -6.82 -1.94
C ILE A 66 -0.17 -6.66 -1.14
N ASN A 67 0.84 -6.01 -1.72
CA ASN A 67 2.13 -5.79 -1.04
C ASN A 67 2.05 -4.82 0.15
N HIS A 68 1.00 -4.02 0.23
CA HIS A 68 0.74 -3.15 1.36
C HIS A 68 -0.10 -3.81 2.46
N ILE A 69 -0.85 -4.87 2.15
CA ILE A 69 -1.53 -5.67 3.16
C ILE A 69 -0.47 -6.34 4.04
N LYS A 70 -0.40 -5.92 5.31
CA LYS A 70 0.42 -6.57 6.33
C LYS A 70 -0.50 -7.39 7.24
N ILE A 71 -0.21 -8.67 7.36
CA ILE A 71 -0.79 -9.53 8.40
C ILE A 71 -0.30 -9.00 9.75
N HIS A 72 -1.22 -8.82 10.72
CA HIS A 72 -0.85 -8.38 12.06
C HIS A 72 0.17 -9.36 12.68
N ALA A 73 1.19 -8.83 13.35
CA ALA A 73 2.32 -9.64 13.84
C ALA A 73 1.90 -10.81 14.75
N MET A 74 0.79 -10.65 15.48
CA MET A 74 0.20 -11.68 16.36
C MET A 74 -0.40 -12.90 15.64
N TYR A 75 -0.64 -12.85 14.32
CA TYR A 75 -1.17 -13.99 13.56
C TYR A 75 -0.09 -14.88 12.93
N ARG A 76 1.19 -14.54 13.13
CA ARG A 76 2.30 -15.36 12.66
C ARG A 76 2.58 -16.40 13.75
N LYS A 77 2.53 -17.70 13.39
CA LYS A 77 2.86 -18.78 14.34
C LYS A 77 4.31 -18.62 14.78
N ASP A 78 4.49 -18.22 16.03
CA ASP A 78 5.78 -18.05 16.65
C ASP A 78 6.09 -19.24 17.54
N HIS A 79 7.29 -19.77 17.38
CA HIS A 79 7.77 -20.91 18.14
C HIS A 79 8.51 -20.49 19.42
N ASP A 80 8.71 -19.18 19.63
CA ASP A 80 9.60 -18.63 20.64
C ASP A 80 9.01 -17.36 21.28
N LEU A 81 9.15 -17.24 22.60
CA LEU A 81 8.58 -16.18 23.44
C LEU A 81 9.28 -14.84 23.20
N ALA A 82 10.62 -14.84 23.08
CA ALA A 82 11.39 -13.63 22.81
C ALA A 82 10.99 -13.02 21.45
N SER A 83 10.88 -13.89 20.44
CA SER A 83 10.43 -13.50 19.11
C SER A 83 9.00 -12.92 19.10
N PHE A 84 8.10 -13.38 19.98
CA PHE A 84 6.75 -12.85 20.12
C PHE A 84 6.76 -11.42 20.70
N VAL A 85 7.48 -11.22 21.82
CA VAL A 85 7.54 -9.94 22.53
C VAL A 85 8.25 -8.85 21.71
N GLU A 86 9.31 -9.21 20.97
CA GLU A 86 10.05 -8.25 20.15
C GLU A 86 9.18 -7.56 19.10
N ARG A 87 8.10 -8.22 18.64
CA ARG A 87 7.17 -7.71 17.64
C ARG A 87 6.03 -6.87 18.19
N LEU A 88 5.83 -6.86 19.50
CA LEU A 88 4.83 -6.01 20.12
C LEU A 88 5.23 -4.54 19.98
N ALA A 89 4.23 -3.67 19.82
CA ALA A 89 4.45 -2.23 19.68
C ALA A 89 4.51 -1.56 21.06
N MET A 90 5.51 -1.95 21.84
CA MET A 90 5.76 -1.53 23.23
C MET A 90 7.17 -0.94 23.35
N ASP A 91 7.43 -0.20 24.41
CA ASP A 91 8.79 0.28 24.68
C ASP A 91 9.74 -0.88 25.06
N LYS A 92 11.04 -0.60 25.13
CA LYS A 92 12.03 -1.64 25.38
C LYS A 92 11.96 -2.21 26.79
N ASP A 93 11.57 -1.39 27.75
CA ASP A 93 11.51 -1.76 29.16
C ASP A 93 10.25 -2.59 29.42
N GLU A 94 9.10 -2.16 28.86
CA GLU A 94 7.85 -2.93 28.82
C GLU A 94 8.02 -4.30 28.16
N LYS A 95 8.80 -4.38 27.07
CA LYS A 95 9.14 -5.66 26.43
C LYS A 95 9.97 -6.57 27.33
N ALA A 96 10.96 -6.01 28.01
CA ALA A 96 11.80 -6.80 28.91
C ALA A 96 10.98 -7.37 30.07
N GLU A 97 10.07 -6.57 30.62
CA GLU A 97 9.16 -6.96 31.70
C GLU A 97 8.18 -8.05 31.24
N LEU A 98 7.55 -7.89 30.08
CA LEU A 98 6.63 -8.88 29.54
C LEU A 98 7.34 -10.21 29.22
N LEU A 99 8.56 -10.15 28.66
CA LEU A 99 9.34 -11.36 28.39
C LEU A 99 9.70 -12.10 29.68
N ALA A 100 10.09 -11.38 30.73
CA ALA A 100 10.36 -11.97 32.04
C ALA A 100 9.12 -12.66 32.61
N TYR A 101 7.95 -12.00 32.55
CA TYR A 101 6.70 -12.59 33.00
C TYR A 101 6.30 -13.85 32.20
N MET A 102 6.53 -13.86 30.89
CA MET A 102 6.26 -15.02 30.04
C MET A 102 7.22 -16.19 30.32
N GLU A 103 8.49 -15.91 30.64
CA GLU A 103 9.46 -16.93 31.04
C GLU A 103 9.17 -17.49 32.43
N ASP A 104 8.75 -16.66 33.39
CA ASP A 104 8.32 -17.11 34.72
C ASP A 104 7.10 -18.04 34.61
N PHE A 105 6.09 -17.65 33.83
CA PHE A 105 4.93 -18.51 33.57
C PHE A 105 5.31 -19.84 32.89
N LYS A 106 6.29 -19.82 31.99
CA LYS A 106 6.82 -21.05 31.37
C LYS A 106 7.56 -21.91 32.39
N ALA A 107 8.32 -21.31 33.31
CA ALA A 107 9.01 -22.04 34.38
C ALA A 107 7.99 -22.75 35.29
N ASP A 108 6.91 -22.09 35.68
CA ASP A 108 5.83 -22.69 36.47
C ASP A 108 5.21 -23.92 35.78
N LEU A 109 5.02 -23.86 34.46
CA LEU A 109 4.50 -24.99 33.69
C LEU A 109 5.50 -26.16 33.60
N ILE A 110 6.79 -25.86 33.54
CA ILE A 110 7.85 -26.88 33.59
C ILE A 110 7.87 -27.55 34.97
N GLU A 111 7.73 -26.78 36.06
CA GLU A 111 7.60 -27.32 37.41
C GLU A 111 6.35 -28.19 37.59
N GLN A 112 5.27 -27.89 36.87
CA GLN A 112 4.05 -28.71 36.79
C GLN A 112 4.22 -29.97 35.92
N GLY A 113 5.42 -30.26 35.44
CA GLY A 113 5.75 -31.48 34.70
C GLY A 113 5.54 -31.40 33.19
N LYS A 114 5.34 -30.20 32.62
CA LYS A 114 5.29 -30.01 31.17
C LYS A 114 6.69 -30.00 30.57
N SER A 115 6.81 -30.50 29.34
CA SER A 115 8.04 -30.33 28.57
C SER A 115 8.26 -28.85 28.25
N SER A 116 9.51 -28.41 28.14
CA SER A 116 9.84 -27.00 27.84
C SER A 116 9.17 -26.51 26.54
N GLU A 117 8.99 -27.38 25.54
CA GLU A 117 8.33 -27.02 24.28
C GLU A 117 6.82 -26.86 24.44
N GLU A 118 6.19 -27.73 25.23
CA GLU A 118 4.75 -27.66 25.52
C GLU A 118 4.44 -26.46 26.42
N ALA A 119 5.27 -26.20 27.43
CA ALA A 119 5.18 -25.04 28.31
C ALA A 119 5.28 -23.72 27.52
N ALA A 120 6.23 -23.63 26.58
CA ALA A 120 6.36 -22.46 25.71
C ALA A 120 5.13 -22.25 24.82
N LYS A 121 4.55 -23.32 24.25
CA LYS A 121 3.32 -23.23 23.46
C LYS A 121 2.12 -22.78 24.30
N ILE A 122 1.98 -23.30 25.51
CA ILE A 122 0.89 -22.93 26.43
C ILE A 122 1.03 -21.47 26.88
N ALA A 123 2.24 -21.05 27.25
CA ALA A 123 2.56 -19.67 27.58
C ALA A 123 2.20 -18.74 26.41
N LEU A 124 2.73 -19.02 25.22
CA LEU A 124 2.46 -18.22 24.03
C LEU A 124 0.95 -18.16 23.75
N HIS A 125 0.22 -19.27 23.83
CA HIS A 125 -1.24 -19.27 23.65
C HIS A 125 -1.99 -18.43 24.71
N HIS A 126 -1.65 -18.57 25.99
CA HIS A 126 -2.30 -17.84 27.09
C HIS A 126 -2.16 -16.32 26.92
N PHE A 127 -0.94 -15.86 26.66
CA PHE A 127 -0.63 -14.45 26.48
C PHE A 127 -1.17 -13.88 25.18
N THR A 128 -1.13 -14.67 24.11
CA THR A 128 -1.73 -14.25 22.84
C THR A 128 -3.26 -14.13 22.98
N MET A 129 -3.95 -15.02 23.70
CA MET A 129 -5.39 -14.91 23.96
C MET A 129 -5.76 -13.69 24.81
N GLN A 130 -5.01 -13.39 25.87
CA GLN A 130 -5.28 -12.19 26.68
C GLN A 130 -5.02 -10.88 25.92
N GLU A 131 -3.94 -10.83 25.13
CA GLU A 131 -3.68 -9.73 24.20
C GLU A 131 -4.78 -9.64 23.14
N PHE A 132 -5.21 -10.77 22.56
CA PHE A 132 -6.33 -10.80 21.63
C PHE A 132 -7.63 -10.32 22.25
N GLU A 133 -7.96 -10.65 23.49
CA GLU A 133 -9.19 -10.16 24.12
C GLU A 133 -9.13 -8.66 24.43
N LYS A 134 -7.97 -8.14 24.82
CA LYS A 134 -7.75 -6.69 25.04
C LYS A 134 -7.73 -5.92 23.72
N LEU A 135 -7.11 -6.47 22.68
CA LEU A 135 -6.95 -5.85 21.37
C LEU A 135 -8.10 -6.12 20.40
N ALA A 136 -8.89 -7.18 20.56
CA ALA A 136 -10.11 -7.42 19.75
C ALA A 136 -11.22 -6.41 20.06
N LYS A 137 -11.11 -5.70 21.18
CA LYS A 137 -11.93 -4.51 21.43
C LYS A 137 -11.59 -3.33 20.51
N ASP A 138 -10.42 -3.33 19.84
CA ASP A 138 -9.97 -2.15 19.07
C ASP A 138 -9.04 -2.39 17.85
N SER A 139 -8.75 -3.63 17.43
CA SER A 139 -7.83 -3.86 16.31
C SER A 139 -8.13 -5.09 15.47
N THR A 140 -8.27 -4.87 14.17
CA THR A 140 -8.50 -5.91 13.17
C THR A 140 -7.23 -6.69 12.80
N ILE A 141 -7.44 -7.93 12.37
CA ILE A 141 -6.44 -8.91 11.89
C ILE A 141 -5.49 -8.32 10.83
N PHE A 142 -5.94 -7.33 10.07
CA PHE A 142 -5.16 -6.62 9.07
C PHE A 142 -4.84 -5.20 9.54
N LYS A 143 -3.55 -4.82 9.53
CA LYS A 143 -3.15 -3.41 9.57
C LYS A 143 -3.24 -2.86 8.16
N LEU A 144 -4.36 -2.22 7.83
CA LEU A 144 -4.56 -1.59 6.54
C LEU A 144 -3.84 -0.22 6.57
N PRO A 145 -2.71 -0.07 5.84
CA PRO A 145 -1.95 1.15 5.88
C PRO A 145 -2.73 2.27 5.18
N ALA A 146 -2.66 3.47 5.72
CA ALA A 146 -3.29 4.60 5.05
C ALA A 146 -2.51 4.98 3.79
N HIS A 147 -3.11 4.75 2.61
CA HIS A 147 -2.49 4.93 1.30
C HIS A 147 -2.37 6.42 0.86
N TYR A 148 -2.03 7.31 1.78
CA TYR A 148 -1.95 8.76 1.54
C TYR A 148 -0.92 9.16 0.46
N TYR A 149 0.07 8.31 0.18
CA TYR A 149 1.03 8.55 -0.90
C TYR A 149 0.33 8.63 -2.28
N LEU A 150 -0.77 7.91 -2.51
CA LEU A 150 -1.54 7.98 -3.76
C LEU A 150 -2.10 9.39 -3.98
N TRP A 151 -2.60 10.03 -2.92
CA TRP A 151 -3.02 11.43 -2.96
C TRP A 151 -1.85 12.37 -3.23
N GLY A 152 -0.66 12.07 -2.72
CA GLY A 152 0.56 12.80 -3.04
C GLY A 152 0.87 12.77 -4.53
N TYR A 153 0.80 11.59 -5.17
CA TYR A 153 0.99 11.45 -6.61
C TYR A 153 -0.13 12.09 -7.43
N THR A 154 -1.40 11.98 -7.01
CA THR A 154 -2.52 12.69 -7.63
C THR A 154 -2.29 14.19 -7.61
N ALA A 155 -1.94 14.76 -6.46
CA ALA A 155 -1.70 16.19 -6.33
C ALA A 155 -0.51 16.65 -7.17
N LEU A 156 0.59 15.89 -7.16
CA LEU A 156 1.78 16.19 -7.97
C LEU A 156 1.44 16.20 -9.47
N LEU A 157 0.77 15.17 -9.97
CA LEU A 157 0.38 15.10 -11.38
C LEU A 157 -0.69 16.12 -11.75
N ALA A 158 -1.60 16.47 -10.82
CA ALA A 158 -2.57 17.54 -11.04
C ALA A 158 -1.89 18.91 -11.19
N VAL A 159 -0.84 19.19 -10.41
CA VAL A 159 -0.04 20.41 -10.56
C VAL A 159 0.66 20.43 -11.92
N VAL A 160 1.27 19.31 -12.34
CA VAL A 160 1.89 19.19 -13.67
C VAL A 160 0.84 19.43 -14.76
N PHE A 161 -0.33 18.80 -14.66
CA PHE A 161 -1.44 18.97 -15.60
C PHE A 161 -1.90 20.43 -15.70
N ILE A 162 -2.16 21.10 -14.57
CA ILE A 162 -2.59 22.51 -14.55
C ILE A 162 -1.53 23.40 -15.19
N PHE A 163 -0.26 23.17 -14.86
CA PHE A 163 0.85 23.94 -15.42
C PHE A 163 0.95 23.73 -16.94
N THR A 164 0.88 22.50 -17.42
CA THR A 164 0.91 22.21 -18.86
C THR A 164 -0.32 22.73 -19.58
N LEU A 165 -1.51 22.65 -18.97
CA LEU A 165 -2.75 23.19 -19.54
C LEU A 165 -2.63 24.71 -19.77
N ILE A 166 -2.10 25.45 -18.79
CA ILE A 166 -1.86 26.90 -18.93
C ILE A 166 -0.88 27.17 -20.07
N LEU A 167 0.24 26.45 -20.12
CA LEU A 167 1.22 26.61 -21.20
C LEU A 167 0.60 26.28 -22.56
N VAL A 168 -0.23 25.25 -22.64
CA VAL A 168 -0.81 24.79 -23.90
C VAL A 168 -1.78 25.80 -24.49
N ASN A 169 -2.50 26.53 -23.62
CA ASN A 169 -3.45 27.56 -24.03
C ASN A 169 -2.81 28.93 -24.32
N LEU A 170 -1.60 29.19 -23.82
CA LEU A 170 -0.90 30.47 -24.01
C LEU A 170 0.03 30.48 -25.24
N TRP A 171 0.43 29.32 -25.77
CA TRP A 171 1.39 29.19 -26.87
C TRP A 171 0.88 28.22 -27.95
N THR A 172 1.39 28.33 -29.18
CA THR A 172 1.30 27.24 -30.17
C THR A 172 1.99 26.00 -29.62
N SER A 173 1.18 25.03 -29.23
CA SER A 173 1.65 23.92 -28.42
C SER A 173 2.26 22.82 -29.25
N PRO A 174 3.53 22.43 -28.98
CA PRO A 174 4.08 21.23 -29.58
C PRO A 174 3.30 20.01 -29.07
N VAL A 175 3.16 19.00 -29.93
CA VAL A 175 2.48 17.72 -29.61
C VAL A 175 2.96 17.12 -28.28
N ILE A 176 4.25 17.29 -27.96
CA ILE A 176 4.85 16.82 -26.71
C ILE A 176 4.15 17.42 -25.47
N MET A 177 3.79 18.71 -25.49
CA MET A 177 3.10 19.34 -24.36
C MET A 177 1.71 18.75 -24.16
N VAL A 178 0.97 18.51 -25.24
CA VAL A 178 -0.36 17.85 -25.21
C VAL A 178 -0.24 16.43 -24.66
N VAL A 179 0.80 15.69 -25.04
CA VAL A 179 1.05 14.34 -24.53
C VAL A 179 1.33 14.36 -23.03
N ILE A 180 2.16 15.29 -22.54
CA ILE A 180 2.46 15.42 -21.11
C ILE A 180 1.20 15.81 -20.34
N GLU A 181 0.42 16.76 -20.86
CA GLU A 181 -0.83 17.21 -20.25
C GLU A 181 -1.81 16.04 -20.07
N ALA A 182 -2.18 15.37 -21.16
CA ALA A 182 -3.15 14.29 -21.15
C ALA A 182 -2.65 13.07 -20.36
N THR A 183 -1.36 12.74 -20.43
CA THR A 183 -0.77 11.68 -19.60
C THR A 183 -0.86 12.04 -18.11
N SER A 184 -0.50 13.27 -17.74
CA SER A 184 -0.56 13.73 -16.35
C SER A 184 -1.99 13.70 -15.81
N PHE A 185 -2.96 14.14 -16.62
CA PHE A 185 -4.38 14.06 -16.27
C PHE A 185 -4.85 12.62 -16.05
N ALA A 186 -4.59 11.73 -17.02
CA ALA A 186 -5.02 10.34 -16.97
C ALA A 186 -4.46 9.61 -15.74
N TYR A 187 -3.18 9.79 -15.44
CA TYR A 187 -2.56 9.15 -14.28
C TYR A 187 -2.91 9.83 -12.95
N ALA A 188 -3.10 11.15 -12.90
CA ALA A 188 -3.62 11.83 -11.70
C ALA A 188 -4.99 11.25 -11.32
N PHE A 189 -5.88 11.13 -12.31
CA PHE A 189 -7.19 10.52 -12.14
C PHE A 189 -7.07 9.05 -11.74
N GLY A 190 -6.23 8.27 -12.43
CA GLY A 190 -5.97 6.87 -12.10
C GLY A 190 -5.53 6.66 -10.65
N PHE A 191 -4.57 7.44 -10.14
CA PHE A 191 -4.15 7.37 -8.74
C PHE A 191 -5.28 7.71 -7.76
N ALA A 192 -6.11 8.72 -8.09
CA ALA A 192 -7.26 9.07 -7.28
C ALA A 192 -8.28 7.93 -7.23
N THR A 193 -8.58 7.32 -8.39
CA THR A 193 -9.46 6.15 -8.48
C THR A 193 -8.92 4.99 -7.66
N VAL A 194 -7.63 4.66 -7.78
CA VAL A 194 -6.98 3.59 -7.03
C VAL A 194 -7.08 3.82 -5.52
N PHE A 195 -6.88 5.07 -5.06
CA PHE A 195 -7.06 5.41 -3.64
C PHE A 195 -8.46 5.08 -3.14
N PHE A 196 -9.49 5.47 -3.88
CA PHE A 196 -10.88 5.16 -3.50
C PHE A 196 -11.16 3.66 -3.57
N MET A 197 -10.65 2.96 -4.59
CA MET A 197 -10.79 1.51 -4.69
C MET A 197 -10.16 0.80 -3.50
N TYR A 198 -8.96 1.19 -3.08
CA TYR A 198 -8.33 0.62 -1.89
C TYR A 198 -9.19 0.84 -0.65
N LYS A 199 -9.73 2.05 -0.46
CA LYS A 199 -10.64 2.34 0.66
C LYS A 199 -11.93 1.50 0.63
N VAL A 200 -12.47 1.22 -0.55
CA VAL A 200 -13.64 0.35 -0.70
C VAL A 200 -13.27 -1.09 -0.35
N ILE A 201 -12.14 -1.60 -0.82
CA ILE A 201 -11.67 -2.95 -0.51
C ILE A 201 -11.41 -3.07 1.00
N ASP A 202 -10.74 -2.10 1.61
CA ASP A 202 -10.53 -2.01 3.05
C ASP A 202 -11.86 -2.13 3.80
N MET A 203 -12.87 -1.32 3.43
CA MET A 203 -14.20 -1.35 4.05
C MET A 203 -14.91 -2.70 3.87
N MET A 204 -14.77 -3.35 2.71
CA MET A 204 -15.34 -4.68 2.47
C MET A 204 -14.67 -5.76 3.32
N ILE A 205 -13.35 -5.66 3.53
CA ILE A 205 -12.60 -6.56 4.41
C ILE A 205 -13.04 -6.33 5.86
N TYR A 206 -13.10 -5.08 6.31
CA TYR A 206 -13.56 -4.73 7.66
C TYR A 206 -14.98 -5.20 7.97
N LYS A 207 -15.92 -5.13 7.01
CA LYS A 207 -17.30 -5.58 7.23
C LYS A 207 -17.48 -7.10 7.29
N LYS A 208 -16.52 -7.86 6.74
CA LYS A 208 -16.58 -9.33 6.70
C LYS A 208 -15.84 -10.00 7.86
N LEU A 209 -15.02 -9.24 8.60
CA LEU A 209 -14.32 -9.66 9.80
C LEU A 209 -15.13 -9.26 11.04
#